data_AF-A0A9N9X2J3-F1
#
_entry.id   AF-A0A9N9X2J3-F1
#
_cell.length_a   1.000
_cell.length_b   1.000
_cell.length_c   1.000
_cell.angle_alpha   90.00
_cell.angle_beta   90.00
_cell.angle_gamma   90.00
#
_symmetry.space_group_name_H-M   'P 1'
#
loop_
_entity.id
_entity.type
_entity.pdbx_description
1 polymer ?
#
loop_
_entity_poly.entity_id
_entity_poly.type
_entity_poly.pdbx_seq_one_letter_code
_entity_poly.pdbx_strand_id
1 'polypeptide(L)'
;MTNRGHQLPDSSSSPPNLQFGYSTGDVSEEELTDLPSCAFAARPSSNTGIQHPYLASLHHNADSQCGPGGLSSSADFYGSSPYRVQRHAANIRERKRMLRSAIGPTGMHVPTFPYEKRLSKIDTLRLAIAYIALLREVLTADCDPLTYVEPYKLTYFNVTALGEPIRFLLNYGNLEFEDVRIDMEQWPTVKPTMPFGQMPILEHNGKVAHQSIPIARYLAKLVKLNGKNDWEDLEIDSAVETVNDLRAKIAAFHYEKDEAVKATKAGPLFSEILPFYLEKLEAQAKLNNGYLACGRLTWADLYFVGILKYLNFMALKDIIADSPNLVSVNEHVLALPSIKAWIEKRPQTDM
;
A
#
# COMPACT_ATOMS: atom_id res chain seq x y z
N MET A 1 11.47 -54.28 -34.99
CA MET A 1 10.71 -53.44 -34.05
C MET A 1 11.70 -52.61 -33.26
N THR A 2 11.96 -51.39 -33.72
CA THR A 2 13.01 -50.49 -33.21
C THR A 2 12.36 -49.39 -32.38
N ASN A 3 12.56 -49.39 -31.06
CA ASN A 3 12.05 -48.36 -30.17
C ASN A 3 13.14 -47.30 -29.96
N ARG A 4 12.93 -46.11 -30.53
CA ARG A 4 13.82 -44.94 -30.40
C ARG A 4 13.51 -44.23 -29.08
N GLY A 5 14.55 -43.99 -28.29
CA GLY A 5 14.49 -43.11 -27.13
C GLY A 5 14.23 -41.67 -27.56
N HIS A 6 13.28 -41.01 -26.92
CA HIS A 6 13.09 -39.58 -27.01
C HIS A 6 13.84 -38.91 -25.86
N GLN A 7 14.98 -38.33 -26.21
CA GLN A 7 15.75 -37.38 -25.42
C GLN A 7 15.13 -35.99 -25.64
N LEU A 8 14.84 -35.26 -24.56
CA LEU A 8 14.38 -33.87 -24.60
C LEU A 8 15.57 -32.95 -24.96
N PRO A 9 15.42 -31.96 -25.86
CA PRO A 9 16.49 -31.04 -26.18
C PRO A 9 16.57 -29.85 -25.20
N ASP A 10 17.81 -29.42 -24.93
CA ASP A 10 18.22 -28.29 -24.08
C ASP A 10 17.62 -26.94 -24.50
N SER A 11 17.19 -26.18 -23.50
CA SER A 11 16.66 -24.81 -23.62
C SER A 11 17.78 -23.77 -23.64
N SER A 12 18.57 -23.72 -24.71
CA SER A 12 19.49 -22.58 -24.95
C SER A 12 19.55 -22.20 -26.43
N SER A 13 18.55 -21.44 -26.90
CA SER A 13 18.66 -20.69 -28.15
C SER A 13 17.63 -19.55 -28.18
N SER A 14 18.12 -18.31 -28.30
CA SER A 14 17.31 -17.11 -28.51
C SER A 14 16.62 -17.12 -29.89
N PRO A 15 15.40 -16.56 -30.04
CA PRO A 15 14.75 -16.46 -31.34
C PRO A 15 15.27 -15.28 -32.19
N PRO A 16 15.14 -15.33 -33.53
CA PRO A 16 15.71 -14.36 -34.46
C PRO A 16 14.90 -13.06 -34.59
N ASN A 17 15.60 -11.97 -34.91
CA ASN A 17 15.07 -10.63 -35.16
C ASN A 17 14.08 -10.61 -36.35
N LEU A 18 12.83 -10.21 -36.09
CA LEU A 18 11.86 -9.81 -37.11
C LEU A 18 11.98 -8.29 -37.34
N GLN A 19 12.63 -7.88 -38.42
CA GLN A 19 12.57 -6.51 -38.93
C GLN A 19 11.23 -6.30 -39.67
N PHE A 20 10.35 -5.47 -39.11
CA PHE A 20 9.26 -4.86 -39.87
C PHE A 20 9.72 -3.51 -40.42
N GLY A 21 9.92 -3.44 -41.73
CA GLY A 21 10.06 -2.16 -42.44
C GLY A 21 8.68 -1.56 -42.69
N TYR A 22 8.47 -0.31 -42.26
CA TYR A 22 7.32 0.48 -42.68
C TYR A 22 7.78 1.65 -43.55
N SER A 23 7.16 1.70 -44.73
CA SER A 23 7.30 2.73 -45.74
C SER A 23 6.78 4.07 -45.21
N THR A 24 7.49 5.15 -45.53
CA THR A 24 7.10 6.54 -45.22
C THR A 24 5.95 6.97 -46.13
N GLY A 25 4.72 6.85 -45.65
CA GLY A 25 3.52 7.46 -46.24
C GLY A 25 2.80 8.30 -45.19
N ASP A 26 2.42 9.52 -45.56
CA ASP A 26 1.70 10.49 -44.72
C ASP A 26 0.34 9.92 -44.32
N VAL A 27 0.07 9.83 -43.01
CA VAL A 27 -1.18 9.30 -42.45
C VAL A 27 -2.08 10.48 -42.10
N SER A 28 -3.31 10.50 -42.63
CA SER A 28 -4.28 11.59 -42.43
C SER A 28 -4.81 11.64 -40.98
N GLU A 29 -5.16 12.85 -40.50
CA GLU A 29 -5.57 13.13 -39.12
C GLU A 29 -6.75 12.28 -38.58
N GLU A 30 -7.59 11.70 -39.44
CA GLU A 30 -8.69 10.83 -39.00
C GLU A 30 -8.26 9.40 -38.59
N GLU A 31 -7.05 8.95 -38.93
CA GLU A 31 -6.52 7.63 -38.48
C GLU A 31 -5.78 7.70 -37.13
N LEU A 32 -5.56 8.91 -36.59
CA LEU A 32 -4.81 9.13 -35.35
C LEU A 32 -5.61 8.88 -34.07
N THR A 33 -6.94 8.80 -34.15
CA THR A 33 -7.81 8.70 -32.98
C THR A 33 -8.04 7.26 -32.49
N ASP A 34 -7.71 6.25 -33.30
CA ASP A 34 -8.02 4.83 -33.02
C ASP A 34 -6.79 3.95 -32.71
N LEU A 35 -5.63 4.55 -32.41
CA LEU A 35 -4.42 3.78 -32.08
C LEU A 35 -4.22 3.58 -30.56
N PRO A 36 -3.81 2.37 -30.11
CA PRO A 36 -3.51 2.09 -28.70
C PRO A 36 -2.29 2.89 -28.20
N SER A 37 -2.26 3.23 -26.91
CA SER A 37 -1.32 4.22 -26.34
C SER A 37 0.17 3.88 -26.52
N CYS A 38 0.50 2.62 -26.81
CA CYS A 38 1.87 2.17 -27.08
C CYS A 38 2.45 2.68 -28.42
N ALA A 39 1.62 3.16 -29.36
CA ALA A 39 2.08 3.69 -30.65
C ALA A 39 2.82 5.04 -30.54
N PHE A 40 2.57 5.81 -29.47
CA PHE A 40 3.20 7.12 -29.25
C PHE A 40 4.62 7.04 -28.68
N ALA A 41 5.05 5.86 -28.21
CA ALA A 41 6.33 5.69 -27.52
C ALA A 41 7.55 5.52 -28.45
N ALA A 42 7.34 5.43 -29.78
CA ALA A 42 8.41 5.06 -30.72
C ALA A 42 8.88 6.19 -31.67
N ARG A 43 8.51 7.46 -31.46
CA ARG A 43 9.03 8.56 -32.29
C ARG A 43 10.39 9.07 -31.76
N PRO A 44 11.47 9.07 -32.57
CA PRO A 44 12.71 9.75 -32.20
C PRO A 44 12.49 11.27 -32.22
N SER A 45 12.82 11.93 -31.12
CA SER A 45 12.76 13.39 -30.98
C SER A 45 13.85 14.05 -31.84
N SER A 46 13.47 14.60 -32.99
CA SER A 46 14.29 15.55 -33.72
C SER A 46 14.33 16.89 -32.98
N ASN A 47 15.55 17.28 -32.66
CA ASN A 47 16.03 18.52 -32.08
C ASN A 47 15.39 19.80 -32.67
N THR A 48 14.64 20.56 -31.87
CA THR A 48 14.44 22.02 -32.08
C THR A 48 14.36 22.72 -30.73
N GLY A 49 15.34 23.59 -30.46
CA GLY A 49 15.46 24.35 -29.22
C GLY A 49 14.42 25.44 -29.06
N ILE A 50 13.97 25.63 -27.82
CA ILE A 50 13.28 26.84 -27.37
C ILE A 50 13.96 27.31 -26.10
N GLN A 51 14.69 28.42 -26.22
CA GLN A 51 15.31 29.15 -25.11
C GLN A 51 14.21 29.81 -24.26
N HIS A 52 14.19 29.54 -22.95
CA HIS A 52 13.34 30.24 -21.99
C HIS A 52 14.15 31.30 -21.21
N PRO A 53 13.81 32.60 -21.29
CA PRO A 53 14.60 33.67 -20.70
C PRO A 53 14.13 33.99 -19.28
N TYR A 54 14.46 33.17 -18.26
CA TYR A 54 14.20 33.51 -16.85
C TYR A 54 15.19 32.89 -15.85
N LEU A 55 16.46 32.74 -16.23
CA LEU A 55 17.54 32.37 -15.31
C LEU A 55 18.72 33.34 -15.46
N ALA A 56 18.58 34.52 -14.89
CA ALA A 56 19.69 35.42 -14.64
C ALA A 56 19.37 36.33 -13.45
N SER A 57 19.72 35.91 -12.23
CA SER A 57 20.24 36.77 -11.15
C SER A 57 20.20 36.07 -9.79
N LEU A 58 21.22 35.25 -9.50
CA LEU A 58 21.60 34.91 -8.12
C LEU A 58 23.12 34.75 -8.10
N HIS A 59 23.85 35.85 -7.85
CA HIS A 59 25.18 35.87 -7.24
C HIS A 59 25.58 37.31 -6.90
N HIS A 60 25.53 37.70 -5.63
CA HIS A 60 26.64 38.36 -4.95
C HIS A 60 26.42 38.42 -3.42
N ASN A 61 27.41 37.88 -2.70
CA ASN A 61 27.69 38.11 -1.28
C ASN A 61 28.40 39.47 -1.11
N ALA A 62 28.23 40.12 0.04
CA ALA A 62 29.29 40.58 0.97
C ALA A 62 28.86 41.80 1.81
N ASP A 63 28.98 41.63 3.14
CA ASP A 63 29.55 42.52 4.17
C ASP A 63 29.30 44.05 4.24
N SER A 64 28.96 44.46 5.47
CA SER A 64 29.51 45.59 6.25
C SER A 64 28.90 47.01 6.23
N GLN A 65 28.61 47.45 7.47
CA GLN A 65 28.78 48.79 8.09
C GLN A 65 27.65 49.83 8.15
N CYS A 66 27.54 50.37 9.38
CA CYS A 66 26.68 51.44 9.88
C CYS A 66 27.09 52.85 9.41
N GLY A 67 26.12 53.77 9.29
CA GLY A 67 26.34 55.22 9.38
C GLY A 67 25.17 56.07 8.85
N PRO A 68 24.85 57.25 9.43
CA PRO A 68 23.47 57.77 9.49
C PRO A 68 23.18 58.95 8.53
N GLY A 69 21.92 59.18 8.18
CA GLY A 69 21.54 60.37 7.40
C GLY A 69 20.05 60.51 7.06
N GLY A 70 19.35 61.29 7.90
CA GLY A 70 18.19 62.16 7.65
C GLY A 70 17.30 62.08 6.39
N LEU A 71 15.99 61.99 6.68
CA LEU A 71 14.87 62.79 6.16
C LEU A 71 14.10 62.33 4.89
N SER A 72 12.94 61.72 5.20
CA SER A 72 11.59 62.12 4.74
C SER A 72 11.16 61.79 3.30
N SER A 73 10.38 60.71 3.16
CA SER A 73 9.07 60.76 2.46
C SER A 73 8.20 59.58 2.89
N SER A 74 6.97 59.87 3.28
CA SER A 74 5.95 58.95 3.78
C SER A 74 5.51 57.90 2.75
N ALA A 75 5.48 56.62 3.14
CA ALA A 75 4.56 55.61 2.61
C ALA A 75 4.45 54.41 3.57
N ASP A 76 3.31 54.37 4.27
CA ASP A 76 2.54 53.17 4.63
C ASP A 76 3.20 52.04 5.43
N PHE A 77 3.34 52.31 6.73
CA PHE A 77 3.31 51.28 7.78
C PHE A 77 1.86 50.80 8.00
N TYR A 78 1.32 49.94 7.14
CA TYR A 78 0.08 49.19 7.43
C TYR A 78 0.42 47.75 7.80
N GLY A 79 0.79 47.59 9.08
CA GLY A 79 0.51 46.35 9.81
C GLY A 79 -0.98 46.02 9.68
N SER A 80 -1.29 44.75 9.41
CA SER A 80 -2.67 44.29 9.21
C SER A 80 -3.57 44.72 10.36
N SER A 81 -4.53 45.61 10.07
CA SER A 81 -5.52 46.09 11.03
C SER A 81 -6.20 44.90 11.75
N PRO A 82 -6.32 44.93 13.10
CA PRO A 82 -6.96 43.87 13.87
C PRO A 82 -8.40 43.57 13.41
N TYR A 83 -9.08 44.56 12.83
CA TYR A 83 -10.39 44.39 12.18
C TYR A 83 -10.36 43.47 10.95
N ARG A 84 -9.28 43.48 10.16
CA ARG A 84 -9.10 42.63 8.97
C ARG A 84 -8.86 41.17 9.38
N VAL A 85 -8.09 40.98 10.46
CA VAL A 85 -7.81 39.67 11.05
C VAL A 85 -9.08 39.07 11.66
N GLN A 86 -9.88 39.87 12.38
CA GLN A 86 -11.16 39.42 12.94
C GLN A 86 -12.20 39.05 11.87
N ARG A 87 -12.32 39.81 10.77
CA ARG A 87 -13.18 39.43 9.64
C ARG A 87 -12.70 38.16 8.95
N HIS A 88 -11.40 37.99 8.77
CA HIS A 88 -10.86 36.77 8.17
C HIS A 88 -11.13 35.54 9.05
N ALA A 89 -10.95 35.67 10.36
CA ALA A 89 -11.27 34.62 11.33
C ALA A 89 -12.77 34.30 11.38
N ALA A 90 -13.64 35.32 11.31
CA ALA A 90 -15.09 35.13 11.22
C ALA A 90 -15.51 34.42 9.93
N ASN A 91 -14.96 34.82 8.79
CA ASN A 91 -15.21 34.17 7.50
C ASN A 91 -14.72 32.71 7.47
N ILE A 92 -13.59 32.41 8.11
CA ILE A 92 -13.10 31.03 8.26
C ILE A 92 -14.06 30.20 9.13
N ARG A 93 -14.53 30.75 10.26
CA ARG A 93 -15.47 30.06 11.14
C ARG A 93 -16.79 29.78 10.43
N GLU A 94 -17.30 30.75 9.68
CA GLU A 94 -18.56 30.60 8.95
C GLU A 94 -18.41 29.58 7.80
N ARG A 95 -17.30 29.60 7.05
CA ARG A 95 -17.00 28.55 6.06
C ARG A 95 -16.89 27.16 6.67
N LYS A 96 -16.25 27.03 7.84
CA LYS A 96 -16.18 25.76 8.58
C LYS A 96 -17.53 25.30 9.13
N ARG A 97 -18.44 26.22 9.44
CA ARG A 97 -19.81 25.93 9.88
C ARG A 97 -20.69 25.52 8.71
N MET A 98 -20.61 26.24 7.60
CA MET A 98 -21.29 25.91 6.34
C MET A 98 -20.85 24.56 5.80
N LEU A 99 -19.54 24.28 5.82
CA LEU A 99 -19.01 22.98 5.39
C LEU A 99 -19.54 21.85 6.29
N ARG A 100 -19.54 22.00 7.61
CA ARG A 100 -20.10 21.00 8.53
C ARG A 100 -21.61 20.79 8.36
N SER A 101 -22.34 21.86 8.07
CA SER A 101 -23.78 21.80 7.80
C SER A 101 -24.10 21.17 6.44
N ALA A 102 -23.23 21.33 5.44
CA ALA A 102 -23.40 20.78 4.10
C ALA A 102 -22.86 19.35 3.96
N ILE A 103 -21.89 18.95 4.81
CA ILE A 103 -21.19 17.66 4.72
C ILE A 103 -21.79 16.59 5.62
N GLY A 104 -22.54 16.90 6.69
CA GLY A 104 -23.36 15.92 7.43
C GLY A 104 -22.75 14.50 7.60
N PRO A 105 -23.56 13.43 7.57
CA PRO A 105 -23.07 12.04 7.53
C PRO A 105 -22.31 11.67 6.24
N THR A 106 -22.43 12.48 5.19
CA THR A 106 -21.81 12.26 3.86
C THR A 106 -20.33 12.63 3.78
N GLY A 107 -19.75 13.20 4.85
CA GLY A 107 -18.31 13.47 4.95
C GLY A 107 -17.42 12.25 5.00
N MET A 108 -17.99 11.06 5.18
CA MET A 108 -17.27 9.78 5.13
C MET A 108 -17.03 9.29 3.69
N HIS A 109 -17.78 9.83 2.72
CA HIS A 109 -17.79 9.34 1.33
C HIS A 109 -17.13 10.33 0.36
N VAL A 110 -16.95 11.58 0.80
CA VAL A 110 -16.20 12.60 0.06
C VAL A 110 -14.73 12.48 0.47
N PRO A 111 -13.79 12.26 -0.46
CA PRO A 111 -12.37 12.26 -0.14
C PRO A 111 -11.97 13.57 0.57
N THR A 112 -11.78 13.50 1.89
CA THR A 112 -11.34 14.65 2.68
C THR A 112 -9.82 14.60 2.78
N PHE A 113 -9.16 15.49 2.03
CA PHE A 113 -7.71 15.59 2.09
C PHE A 113 -7.27 16.27 3.40
N PRO A 114 -6.19 15.78 4.06
CA PRO A 114 -5.63 16.43 5.24
C PRO A 114 -5.35 17.91 4.94
N TYR A 115 -5.66 18.78 5.90
CA TYR A 115 -5.40 20.21 5.79
C TYR A 115 -3.91 20.49 5.93
N GLU A 116 -3.10 20.14 4.92
CA GLU A 116 -1.69 20.51 4.90
C GLU A 116 -1.26 20.94 3.49
N LYS A 117 -0.80 22.20 3.44
CA LYS A 117 -0.36 23.01 2.28
C LYS A 117 -1.46 23.65 1.44
N ARG A 118 -1.26 24.93 1.14
CA ARG A 118 -2.00 25.64 0.10
C ARG A 118 -1.78 24.87 -1.21
N LEU A 119 -2.81 24.17 -1.68
CA LEU A 119 -2.80 23.55 -3.00
C LEU A 119 -2.44 24.62 -4.04
N SER A 120 -1.55 24.27 -4.97
CA SER A 120 -1.32 25.16 -6.11
C SER A 120 -2.60 25.28 -6.94
N LYS A 121 -2.68 26.30 -7.81
CA LYS A 121 -3.81 26.42 -8.74
C LYS A 121 -3.94 25.16 -9.61
N ILE A 122 -2.82 24.54 -9.99
CA ILE A 122 -2.77 23.31 -10.77
C ILE A 122 -3.32 22.13 -9.97
N ASP A 123 -2.90 21.96 -8.71
CA ASP A 123 -3.38 20.85 -7.87
C ASP A 123 -4.87 21.00 -7.55
N THR A 124 -5.33 22.23 -7.37
CA THR A 124 -6.76 22.53 -7.17
C THR A 124 -7.58 22.14 -8.40
N LEU A 125 -7.09 22.43 -9.61
CA LEU A 125 -7.77 22.06 -10.85
C LEU A 125 -7.77 20.55 -11.08
N ARG A 126 -6.64 19.88 -10.86
CA ARG A 126 -6.55 18.40 -10.94
C ARG A 126 -7.50 17.73 -9.96
N LEU A 127 -7.58 18.25 -8.73
CA LEU A 127 -8.49 17.75 -7.72
C LEU A 127 -9.96 17.97 -8.10
N ALA A 128 -10.31 19.15 -8.62
CA ALA A 128 -11.66 19.43 -9.09
C ALA A 128 -12.08 18.51 -10.24
N ILE A 129 -11.17 18.24 -11.18
CA ILE A 129 -11.41 17.29 -12.29
C ILE A 129 -11.67 15.88 -11.75
N ALA A 130 -10.83 15.39 -10.83
CA ALA A 130 -11.02 14.08 -10.21
C ALA A 130 -12.35 13.99 -9.44
N TYR A 131 -12.72 15.05 -8.73
CA TYR A 131 -13.98 15.10 -7.98
C TYR A 131 -15.21 15.08 -8.91
N ILE A 132 -15.17 15.85 -10.00
CA ILE A 132 -16.24 15.87 -11.00
C ILE A 132 -16.35 14.51 -11.70
N ALA A 133 -15.23 13.85 -12.01
CA ALA A 133 -15.23 12.52 -12.59
C ALA A 133 -15.87 11.50 -11.65
N LEU A 134 -15.48 11.49 -10.37
CA LEU A 134 -16.08 10.64 -9.35
C LEU A 134 -17.60 10.87 -9.21
N LEU A 135 -18.04 12.14 -9.13
CA LEU A 135 -19.46 12.46 -9.05
C LEU A 135 -20.23 12.03 -10.30
N ARG A 136 -19.61 12.12 -11.49
CA ARG A 136 -20.23 11.62 -12.73
C ARG A 136 -20.37 10.11 -12.69
N GLU A 137 -19.34 9.37 -12.28
CA GLU A 137 -19.40 7.92 -12.15
C GLU A 137 -20.50 7.48 -11.17
N VAL A 138 -20.58 8.12 -10.00
CA VAL A 138 -21.65 7.91 -9.00
C VAL A 138 -23.03 8.14 -9.60
N LEU A 139 -23.21 9.21 -10.39
CA LEU A 139 -24.50 9.55 -11.01
C LEU A 139 -24.86 8.64 -12.19
N THR A 140 -23.87 8.03 -12.86
CA THR A 140 -24.09 7.14 -14.00
C THR A 140 -24.21 5.68 -13.62
N ALA A 141 -23.88 5.30 -12.39
CA ALA A 141 -24.00 3.94 -11.95
C ALA A 141 -25.46 3.58 -11.68
N ASP A 142 -25.89 2.39 -12.13
CA ASP A 142 -27.22 1.83 -11.87
C ASP A 142 -27.38 1.31 -10.42
N CYS A 143 -26.78 1.99 -9.45
CA CYS A 143 -26.89 1.67 -8.03
C CYS A 143 -27.19 2.92 -7.20
N ASP A 144 -27.82 2.75 -6.03
CA ASP A 144 -28.17 3.86 -5.16
C ASP A 144 -26.87 4.58 -4.69
N PRO A 145 -26.77 5.92 -4.79
CA PRO A 145 -25.59 6.68 -4.38
C PRO A 145 -25.16 6.47 -2.92
N LEU A 146 -26.07 6.02 -2.03
CA LEU A 146 -25.75 5.62 -0.66
C LEU A 146 -25.15 4.19 -0.57
N THR A 147 -25.30 3.39 -1.62
CA THR A 147 -24.68 2.07 -1.80
C THR A 147 -23.33 2.17 -2.53
N TYR A 148 -22.93 3.36 -3.00
CA TYR A 148 -21.74 3.54 -3.86
C TYR A 148 -20.39 3.47 -3.11
N VAL A 149 -20.41 3.34 -1.78
CA VAL A 149 -19.20 3.02 -1.01
C VAL A 149 -19.56 1.94 0.00
N GLU A 150 -19.74 0.71 -0.48
CA GLU A 150 -19.91 -0.42 0.43
C GLU A 150 -18.67 -0.50 1.32
N PRO A 151 -18.82 -0.65 2.65
CA PRO A 151 -17.69 -0.91 3.51
C PRO A 151 -16.97 -2.17 3.01
N TYR A 152 -15.66 -2.25 3.25
CA TYR A 152 -14.96 -3.50 2.98
C TYR A 152 -15.61 -4.63 3.78
N LYS A 153 -15.60 -5.85 3.24
CA LYS A 153 -16.05 -7.01 4.00
C LYS A 153 -14.98 -8.08 3.94
N LEU A 154 -14.39 -8.38 5.08
CA LEU A 154 -13.39 -9.43 5.23
C LEU A 154 -14.08 -10.68 5.75
N THR A 155 -14.04 -11.76 4.98
CA THR A 155 -14.51 -13.08 5.45
C THR A 155 -13.31 -13.98 5.71
N TYR A 156 -13.17 -14.43 6.96
CA TYR A 156 -12.12 -15.36 7.38
C TYR A 156 -12.57 -16.20 8.59
N PHE A 157 -11.74 -17.17 8.99
CA PHE A 157 -11.99 -17.93 10.20
C PHE A 157 -11.96 -17.05 11.46
N ASN A 158 -12.62 -17.50 12.53
CA ASN A 158 -12.59 -16.87 13.84
C ASN A 158 -11.24 -17.07 14.58
N VAL A 159 -10.16 -16.63 13.95
CA VAL A 159 -8.77 -16.63 14.41
C VAL A 159 -8.04 -15.43 13.80
N THR A 160 -6.82 -15.13 14.24
CA THR A 160 -5.96 -14.11 13.63
C THR A 160 -5.36 -14.66 12.33
N ALA A 161 -4.34 -15.54 12.41
CA ALA A 161 -3.69 -16.23 11.29
C ALA A 161 -3.55 -15.37 10.01
N LEU A 162 -3.88 -15.91 8.83
CA LEU A 162 -3.70 -15.23 7.54
C LEU A 162 -4.65 -14.05 7.30
N GLY A 163 -5.71 -13.90 8.11
CA GLY A 163 -6.64 -12.78 8.02
C GLY A 163 -6.14 -11.53 8.76
N GLU A 164 -5.27 -11.70 9.75
CA GLU A 164 -4.85 -10.59 10.61
C GLU A 164 -4.05 -9.50 9.92
N PRO A 165 -3.12 -9.79 8.98
CA PRO A 165 -2.48 -8.75 8.18
C PRO A 165 -3.48 -7.82 7.48
N ILE A 166 -4.60 -8.38 7.00
CA ILE A 166 -5.65 -7.63 6.32
C ILE A 166 -6.38 -6.73 7.33
N ARG A 167 -6.74 -7.28 8.50
CA ARG A 167 -7.36 -6.50 9.58
C ARG A 167 -6.44 -5.37 10.06
N PHE A 168 -5.14 -5.62 10.18
CA PHE A 168 -4.15 -4.61 10.53
C PHE A 168 -4.12 -3.48 9.50
N LEU A 169 -4.07 -3.80 8.22
CA LEU A 169 -4.03 -2.79 7.16
C LEU A 169 -5.33 -1.97 7.07
N LEU A 170 -6.49 -2.61 7.23
CA LEU A 170 -7.78 -1.93 7.29
C LEU A 170 -7.85 -0.95 8.47
N ASN A 171 -7.46 -1.38 9.67
CA ASN A 171 -7.42 -0.52 10.85
C ASN A 171 -6.35 0.58 10.74
N TYR A 172 -5.17 0.27 10.20
CA TYR A 172 -4.10 1.25 9.98
C TYR A 172 -4.58 2.40 9.09
N GLY A 173 -5.27 2.07 7.99
CA GLY A 173 -5.86 3.04 7.07
C GLY A 173 -7.15 3.69 7.54
N ASN A 174 -7.67 3.31 8.72
CA ASN A 174 -9.01 3.68 9.19
C ASN A 174 -10.09 3.42 8.12
N LEU A 175 -9.97 2.28 7.43
CA LEU A 175 -10.91 1.80 6.43
C LEU A 175 -12.01 1.01 7.15
N GLU A 176 -13.24 1.50 7.06
CA GLU A 176 -14.39 0.82 7.65
C GLU A 176 -14.63 -0.52 6.96
N PHE A 177 -14.86 -1.56 7.78
CA PHE A 177 -15.09 -2.90 7.27
C PHE A 177 -15.96 -3.76 8.18
N GLU A 178 -16.67 -4.70 7.58
CA GLU A 178 -17.33 -5.82 8.23
C GLU A 178 -16.34 -6.98 8.42
N ASP A 179 -16.12 -7.43 9.65
CA ASP A 179 -15.25 -8.56 10.01
C ASP A 179 -16.08 -9.84 10.17
N VAL A 180 -16.36 -10.52 9.05
CA VAL A 180 -17.15 -11.75 9.01
C VAL A 180 -16.28 -12.94 9.43
N ARG A 181 -16.63 -13.53 10.57
CA ARG A 181 -15.90 -14.64 11.19
C ARG A 181 -16.68 -15.93 11.04
N ILE A 182 -16.09 -16.88 10.33
CA ILE A 182 -16.65 -18.21 10.08
C ILE A 182 -16.07 -19.20 11.09
N ASP A 183 -16.94 -19.87 11.83
CA ASP A 183 -16.52 -20.97 12.70
C ASP A 183 -16.27 -22.25 11.88
N MET A 184 -15.41 -23.14 12.37
CA MET A 184 -14.97 -24.32 11.62
C MET A 184 -16.14 -25.26 11.24
N GLU A 185 -17.18 -25.29 12.06
CA GLU A 185 -18.40 -26.08 11.86
C GLU A 185 -19.25 -25.55 10.69
N GLN A 186 -19.17 -24.25 10.42
CA GLN A 186 -19.88 -23.60 9.31
C GLN A 186 -19.12 -23.76 7.98
N TRP A 187 -17.82 -24.05 8.05
CA TRP A 187 -16.95 -24.09 6.88
C TRP A 187 -17.42 -25.04 5.76
N PRO A 188 -17.92 -26.27 6.02
CA PRO A 188 -18.42 -27.14 4.94
C PRO A 188 -19.54 -26.51 4.10
N THR A 189 -20.37 -25.65 4.71
CA THR A 189 -21.47 -24.95 4.05
C THR A 189 -21.00 -23.69 3.33
N VAL A 190 -20.01 -23.00 3.87
CA VAL A 190 -19.47 -21.74 3.29
C VAL A 190 -18.46 -22.02 2.17
N LYS A 191 -17.68 -23.10 2.26
CA LYS A 191 -16.63 -23.44 1.29
C LYS A 191 -17.08 -23.42 -0.18
N PRO A 192 -18.24 -23.96 -0.57
CA PRO A 192 -18.71 -23.94 -1.96
C PRO A 192 -19.00 -22.54 -2.50
N THR A 193 -19.19 -21.54 -1.63
CA THR A 193 -19.45 -20.14 -2.05
C THR A 193 -18.16 -19.34 -2.24
N MET A 194 -17.00 -19.87 -1.83
CA MET A 194 -15.71 -19.20 -1.95
C MET A 194 -15.08 -19.47 -3.34
N PRO A 195 -14.46 -18.47 -4.00
CA PRO A 195 -13.94 -18.60 -5.37
C PRO A 195 -13.01 -19.80 -5.61
N PHE A 196 -12.16 -20.13 -4.62
CA PHE A 196 -11.22 -21.27 -4.66
C PHE A 196 -11.45 -22.25 -3.50
N GLY A 197 -12.61 -22.21 -2.85
CA GLY A 197 -12.86 -23.02 -1.65
C GLY A 197 -11.86 -22.71 -0.53
N GLN A 198 -11.43 -21.46 -0.41
CA GLN A 198 -10.42 -20.96 0.52
C GLN A 198 -10.78 -19.55 1.02
N MET A 199 -10.24 -19.19 2.19
CA MET A 199 -10.30 -17.86 2.79
C MET A 199 -8.86 -17.43 3.17
N PRO A 200 -8.54 -16.13 3.34
CA PRO A 200 -9.45 -14.98 3.36
C PRO A 200 -9.97 -14.56 1.99
N ILE A 201 -11.15 -13.93 1.99
CA ILE A 201 -11.66 -13.12 0.89
C ILE A 201 -11.95 -11.69 1.36
N LEU A 202 -11.78 -10.72 0.47
CA LEU A 202 -12.15 -9.32 0.70
C LEU A 202 -13.16 -8.90 -0.36
N GLU A 203 -14.32 -8.44 0.07
CA GLU A 203 -15.38 -7.92 -0.80
C GLU A 203 -15.43 -6.39 -0.70
N HIS A 204 -15.57 -5.71 -1.82
CA HIS A 204 -15.75 -4.26 -1.89
C HIS A 204 -16.38 -3.86 -3.22
N ASN A 205 -17.48 -3.09 -3.19
CA ASN A 205 -18.22 -2.62 -4.37
C ASN A 205 -18.58 -3.77 -5.32
N GLY A 206 -19.18 -4.84 -4.77
CA GLY A 206 -19.56 -6.05 -5.52
C GLY A 206 -18.40 -6.88 -6.10
N LYS A 207 -17.12 -6.50 -5.87
CA LYS A 207 -15.95 -7.27 -6.30
C LYS A 207 -15.44 -8.13 -5.17
N VAL A 208 -15.00 -9.35 -5.50
CA VAL A 208 -14.42 -10.30 -4.55
C VAL A 208 -12.94 -10.52 -4.88
N ALA A 209 -12.06 -10.26 -3.94
CA ALA A 209 -10.64 -10.59 -3.99
C ALA A 209 -10.33 -11.75 -3.04
N HIS A 210 -9.31 -12.56 -3.36
CA HIS A 210 -8.83 -13.68 -2.54
C HIS A 210 -7.30 -13.70 -2.52
N GLN A 211 -6.73 -14.59 -1.70
CA GLN A 211 -5.30 -14.67 -1.33
C GLN A 211 -4.85 -13.54 -0.39
N SER A 212 -4.35 -13.92 0.79
CA SER A 212 -4.01 -12.97 1.85
C SER A 212 -2.93 -11.95 1.44
N ILE A 213 -1.86 -12.39 0.79
CA ILE A 213 -0.73 -11.53 0.38
C ILE A 213 -1.15 -10.52 -0.70
N PRO A 214 -1.81 -10.91 -1.82
CA PRO A 214 -2.36 -9.96 -2.79
C PRO A 214 -3.34 -8.95 -2.19
N ILE A 215 -4.24 -9.37 -1.30
CA ILE A 215 -5.16 -8.46 -0.60
C ILE A 215 -4.37 -7.47 0.26
N ALA A 216 -3.41 -7.95 1.05
CA ALA A 216 -2.56 -7.10 1.89
C ALA A 216 -1.79 -6.07 1.05
N ARG A 217 -1.16 -6.49 -0.06
CA ARG A 217 -0.47 -5.59 -0.99
C ARG A 217 -1.40 -4.54 -1.60
N TYR A 218 -2.62 -4.91 -1.97
CA TYR A 218 -3.61 -3.97 -2.47
C TYR A 218 -3.96 -2.89 -1.44
N LEU A 219 -4.30 -3.30 -0.21
CA LEU A 219 -4.61 -2.38 0.88
C LEU A 219 -3.41 -1.50 1.24
N ALA A 220 -2.20 -2.06 1.23
CA ALA A 220 -0.96 -1.33 1.47
C ALA A 220 -0.78 -0.13 0.53
N LYS A 221 -1.14 -0.28 -0.75
CA LYS A 221 -1.09 0.82 -1.75
C LYS A 221 -2.11 1.93 -1.45
N LEU A 222 -3.29 1.57 -0.92
CA LEU A 222 -4.30 2.54 -0.51
C LEU A 222 -3.82 3.34 0.71
N VAL A 223 -3.26 2.65 1.71
CA VAL A 223 -2.80 3.24 2.98
C VAL A 223 -1.35 3.74 2.95
N LYS A 224 -0.71 3.74 1.78
CA LYS A 224 0.64 4.30 1.53
C LYS A 224 1.77 3.62 2.33
N LEU A 225 1.64 2.31 2.53
CA LEU A 225 2.69 1.46 3.13
C LEU A 225 3.50 0.67 2.10
N ASN A 226 3.33 0.96 0.81
CA ASN A 226 4.14 0.40 -0.27
C ASN A 226 5.45 1.21 -0.48
N GLY A 227 6.27 0.75 -1.42
CA GLY A 227 7.51 1.39 -1.85
C GLY A 227 7.27 2.72 -2.56
N LYS A 228 8.31 3.56 -2.61
CA LYS A 228 8.29 4.82 -3.38
C LYS A 228 8.53 4.61 -4.87
N ASN A 229 9.02 3.45 -5.26
CA ASN A 229 9.35 3.05 -6.62
C ASN A 229 9.28 1.52 -6.72
N ASP A 230 9.37 1.00 -7.94
CA ASP A 230 9.25 -0.43 -8.24
C ASP A 230 10.30 -1.28 -7.51
N TRP A 231 11.49 -0.72 -7.24
CA TRP A 231 12.55 -1.43 -6.52
C TRP A 231 12.26 -1.55 -5.03
N GLU A 232 11.78 -0.47 -4.39
CA GLU A 232 11.31 -0.56 -3.00
C GLU A 232 10.11 -1.52 -2.88
N ASP A 233 9.18 -1.52 -3.84
CA ASP A 233 8.08 -2.50 -3.86
C ASP A 233 8.60 -3.94 -3.94
N LEU A 234 9.62 -4.20 -4.78
CA LEU A 234 10.28 -5.50 -4.88
C LEU A 234 10.96 -5.95 -3.57
N GLU A 235 11.63 -5.03 -2.87
CA GLU A 235 12.26 -5.31 -1.58
C GLU A 235 11.22 -5.73 -0.53
N ILE A 236 10.09 -5.01 -0.48
CA ILE A 236 8.98 -5.31 0.44
C ILE A 236 8.35 -6.65 0.09
N ASP A 237 8.08 -6.91 -1.20
CA ASP A 237 7.55 -8.19 -1.67
C ASP A 237 8.47 -9.37 -1.33
N SER A 238 9.78 -9.20 -1.50
CA SER A 238 10.78 -10.21 -1.17
C SER A 238 10.79 -10.54 0.32
N ALA A 239 10.67 -9.52 1.18
CA ALA A 239 10.57 -9.72 2.63
C ALA A 239 9.31 -10.52 3.01
N VAL A 240 8.16 -10.17 2.42
CA VAL A 240 6.88 -10.84 2.67
C VAL A 240 6.90 -12.30 2.20
N GLU A 241 7.40 -12.58 1.00
CA GLU A 241 7.48 -13.95 0.49
C GLU A 241 8.48 -14.79 1.29
N THR A 242 9.58 -14.21 1.76
CA THR A 242 10.52 -14.92 2.65
C THR A 242 9.85 -15.32 3.98
N VAL A 243 9.04 -14.42 4.55
CA VAL A 243 8.22 -14.73 5.73
C VAL A 243 7.16 -15.80 5.42
N ASN A 244 6.57 -15.77 4.22
CA ASN A 244 5.61 -16.77 3.77
C ASN A 244 6.24 -18.16 3.56
N ASP A 245 7.47 -18.23 3.07
CA ASP A 245 8.25 -19.46 2.96
C ASP A 245 8.54 -20.07 4.34
N LEU A 246 8.95 -19.23 5.30
CA LEU A 246 9.13 -19.64 6.69
C LEU A 246 7.83 -20.19 7.27
N ARG A 247 6.72 -19.46 7.08
CA ARG A 247 5.38 -19.91 7.48
C ARG A 247 5.04 -21.27 6.89
N ALA A 248 5.30 -21.49 5.60
CA ALA A 248 5.00 -22.75 4.92
C ALA A 248 5.79 -23.92 5.53
N LYS A 249 7.07 -23.72 5.86
CA LYS A 249 7.92 -24.73 6.51
C LYS A 249 7.44 -25.07 7.92
N ILE A 250 7.07 -24.05 8.70
CA ILE A 250 6.49 -24.25 10.05
C ILE A 250 5.14 -24.99 9.95
N ALA A 251 4.29 -24.60 9.00
CA ALA A 251 2.98 -25.21 8.77
C ALA A 251 3.10 -26.69 8.36
N ALA A 252 4.10 -27.05 7.55
CA ALA A 252 4.35 -28.42 7.11
C ALA A 252 4.70 -29.39 8.27
N PHE A 253 5.26 -28.86 9.37
CA PHE A 253 5.44 -29.57 10.63
C PHE A 253 4.14 -29.58 11.44
N HIS A 254 3.53 -28.41 11.67
CA HIS A 254 2.39 -28.30 12.58
C HIS A 254 1.17 -29.13 12.13
N TYR A 255 0.84 -29.09 10.83
CA TYR A 255 -0.31 -29.78 10.24
C TYR A 255 0.00 -31.21 9.77
N GLU A 256 1.20 -31.74 10.04
CA GLU A 256 1.45 -33.16 9.86
C GLU A 256 0.57 -33.96 10.84
N LYS A 257 -0.15 -34.96 10.32
CA LYS A 257 -1.09 -35.77 11.09
C LYS A 257 -0.47 -37.07 11.58
N ASP A 258 0.53 -37.58 10.87
CA ASP A 258 1.27 -38.74 11.30
C ASP A 258 2.34 -38.31 12.32
N GLU A 259 2.17 -38.70 13.58
CA GLU A 259 3.06 -38.30 14.68
C GLU A 259 4.51 -38.77 14.48
N ALA A 260 4.73 -39.92 13.83
CA ALA A 260 6.08 -40.39 13.53
C ALA A 260 6.73 -39.49 12.48
N VAL A 261 6.02 -39.16 11.40
CA VAL A 261 6.51 -38.22 10.38
C VAL A 261 6.72 -36.83 10.99
N LYS A 262 5.80 -36.36 11.84
CA LYS A 262 5.89 -35.07 12.52
C LYS A 262 7.14 -34.96 13.38
N ALA A 263 7.45 -36.01 14.14
CA ALA A 263 8.68 -36.09 14.93
C ALA A 263 9.93 -36.00 14.04
N THR A 264 9.94 -36.64 12.87
CA THR A 264 11.09 -36.53 11.94
C THR A 264 11.26 -35.12 11.35
N LYS A 265 10.16 -34.37 11.18
CA LYS A 265 10.17 -32.97 10.71
C LYS A 265 10.64 -31.98 11.78
N ALA A 266 10.41 -32.29 13.07
CA ALA A 266 10.74 -31.40 14.17
C ALA A 266 12.23 -31.06 14.23
N GLY A 267 13.10 -32.07 14.11
CA GLY A 267 14.56 -31.89 14.16
C GLY A 267 15.04 -30.83 13.18
N PRO A 268 14.93 -31.05 11.85
CA PRO A 268 15.36 -30.09 10.83
C PRO A 268 14.69 -28.71 10.96
N LEU A 269 13.41 -28.66 11.37
CA LEU A 269 12.72 -27.39 11.57
C LEU A 269 13.40 -26.53 12.65
N PHE A 270 13.64 -27.12 13.83
CA PHE A 270 14.14 -26.38 14.98
C PHE A 270 15.66 -26.20 15.00
N SER A 271 16.44 -27.14 14.44
CA SER A 271 17.91 -27.06 14.45
C SER A 271 18.50 -26.33 13.25
N GLU A 272 17.81 -26.27 12.11
CA GLU A 272 18.37 -25.74 10.87
C GLU A 272 17.50 -24.63 10.28
N ILE A 273 16.23 -24.93 9.98
CA ILE A 273 15.36 -24.01 9.23
C ILE A 273 15.05 -22.74 10.01
N LEU A 274 14.50 -22.86 11.23
CA LEU A 274 14.17 -21.70 12.05
C LEU A 274 15.39 -20.81 12.31
N PRO A 275 16.54 -21.34 12.79
CA PRO A 275 17.74 -20.52 12.97
C PRO A 275 18.18 -19.82 11.68
N PHE A 276 18.21 -20.52 10.55
CA PHE A 276 18.62 -19.93 9.27
C PHE A 276 17.72 -18.75 8.87
N TYR A 277 16.39 -18.94 8.86
CA TYR A 277 15.47 -17.88 8.44
C TYR A 277 15.50 -16.70 9.42
N LEU A 278 15.52 -16.96 10.73
CA LEU A 278 15.55 -15.91 11.75
C LEU A 278 16.86 -15.13 11.71
N GLU A 279 18.01 -15.78 11.51
CA GLU A 279 19.30 -15.08 11.33
C GLU A 279 19.24 -14.11 10.13
N LYS A 280 18.68 -14.55 8.99
CA LYS A 280 18.58 -13.70 7.80
C LYS A 280 17.58 -12.56 7.97
N LEU A 281 16.41 -12.83 8.52
CA LEU A 281 15.39 -11.81 8.80
C LEU A 281 15.86 -10.81 9.85
N GLU A 282 16.59 -11.25 10.89
CA GLU A 282 17.20 -10.41 11.90
C GLU A 282 18.28 -9.49 11.30
N ALA A 283 19.16 -10.03 10.45
CA ALA A 283 20.15 -9.22 9.74
C ALA A 283 19.50 -8.19 8.81
N GLN A 284 18.43 -8.58 8.12
CA GLN A 284 17.63 -7.70 7.27
C GLN A 284 16.95 -6.60 8.09
N ALA A 285 16.36 -6.94 9.25
CA ALA A 285 15.74 -5.97 10.14
C ALA A 285 16.76 -4.96 10.70
N LYS A 286 17.95 -5.45 11.05
CA LYS A 286 19.08 -4.60 11.48
C LYS A 286 19.50 -3.60 10.41
N LEU A 287 19.65 -4.06 9.16
CA LEU A 287 19.99 -3.19 8.02
C LEU A 287 18.94 -2.11 7.76
N ASN A 288 17.69 -2.42 8.10
CA ASN A 288 16.53 -1.56 7.88
C ASN A 288 16.05 -0.88 9.17
N ASN A 289 16.92 -0.71 10.17
CA ASN A 289 16.64 0.06 11.39
C ASN A 289 15.36 -0.40 12.15
N GLY A 290 15.21 -1.72 12.32
CA GLY A 290 14.06 -2.31 13.01
C GLY A 290 12.78 -2.35 12.17
N TYR A 291 12.92 -2.43 10.84
CA TYR A 291 11.85 -2.66 9.86
C TYR A 291 12.28 -3.78 8.90
N LEU A 292 11.36 -4.47 8.24
CA LEU A 292 11.71 -5.56 7.33
C LEU A 292 12.20 -5.08 5.96
N ALA A 293 11.88 -3.86 5.54
CA ALA A 293 12.28 -3.34 4.23
C ALA A 293 12.38 -1.81 4.21
N CYS A 294 13.16 -1.28 3.27
CA CYS A 294 13.27 0.15 2.94
C CYS A 294 13.61 1.11 4.10
N GLY A 295 14.15 0.61 5.21
CA GLY A 295 14.53 1.41 6.38
C GLY A 295 13.39 2.13 7.10
N ARG A 296 12.13 1.75 6.87
CA ARG A 296 10.93 2.43 7.39
C ARG A 296 9.75 1.48 7.51
N LEU A 297 8.68 1.93 8.16
CA LEU A 297 7.42 1.20 8.20
C LEU A 297 6.89 0.95 6.77
N THR A 298 6.62 -0.32 6.49
CA THR A 298 5.98 -0.82 5.26
C THR A 298 4.95 -1.89 5.61
N TRP A 299 4.23 -2.38 4.61
CA TRP A 299 3.25 -3.45 4.85
C TRP A 299 3.89 -4.82 5.13
N ALA A 300 5.20 -5.00 4.87
CA ALA A 300 5.91 -6.20 5.31
C ALA A 300 5.90 -6.34 6.84
N ASP A 301 6.07 -5.22 7.56
CA ASP A 301 6.07 -5.20 9.02
C ASP A 301 4.69 -5.59 9.56
N LEU A 302 3.63 -4.97 9.03
CA LEU A 302 2.24 -5.29 9.41
C LEU A 302 1.89 -6.75 9.07
N TYR A 303 2.38 -7.26 7.94
CA TYR A 303 2.16 -8.65 7.55
C TYR A 303 2.85 -9.62 8.52
N PHE A 304 4.14 -9.41 8.78
CA PHE A 304 4.91 -10.24 9.69
C PHE A 304 4.31 -10.26 11.10
N VAL A 305 4.02 -9.09 11.66
CA VAL A 305 3.46 -8.96 13.02
C VAL A 305 2.03 -9.50 13.07
N GLY A 306 1.24 -9.30 12.02
CA GLY A 306 -0.11 -9.84 11.91
C GLY A 306 -0.13 -11.38 12.01
N ILE A 307 0.83 -12.06 11.38
CA ILE A 307 0.91 -13.53 11.43
C ILE A 307 1.80 -14.06 12.57
N LEU A 308 2.52 -13.22 13.31
CA LEU A 308 3.51 -13.66 14.29
C LEU A 308 2.90 -14.55 15.38
N LYS A 309 1.69 -14.23 15.85
CA LYS A 309 0.97 -15.06 16.83
C LYS A 309 0.74 -16.47 16.28
N TYR A 310 0.34 -16.58 15.01
CA TYR A 310 0.11 -17.84 14.32
C TYR A 310 1.42 -18.61 14.08
N LEU A 311 2.50 -17.93 13.73
CA LEU A 311 3.82 -18.56 13.61
C LEU A 311 4.28 -19.14 14.95
N ASN A 312 4.14 -18.38 16.04
CA ASN A 312 4.49 -18.82 17.39
C ASN A 312 3.63 -20.00 17.85
N PHE A 313 2.33 -19.96 17.58
CA PHE A 313 1.41 -21.07 17.83
C PHE A 313 1.86 -22.35 17.11
N MET A 314 2.16 -22.26 15.81
CA MET A 314 2.55 -23.44 15.04
C MET A 314 3.95 -23.97 15.40
N ALA A 315 4.88 -23.08 15.71
CA ALA A 315 6.26 -23.39 16.10
C ALA A 315 6.38 -23.79 17.59
N LEU A 316 5.30 -23.69 18.37
CA LEU A 316 5.26 -24.04 19.80
C LEU A 316 6.23 -23.23 20.68
N LYS A 317 6.68 -22.05 20.20
CA LYS A 317 7.57 -21.14 20.93
C LYS A 317 7.45 -19.72 20.41
N ASP A 318 7.93 -18.75 21.18
CA ASP A 318 8.20 -17.42 20.64
C ASP A 318 9.42 -17.48 19.72
N ILE A 319 9.22 -17.34 18.41
CA ILE A 319 10.29 -17.50 17.43
C ILE A 319 11.23 -16.29 17.40
N ILE A 320 10.82 -15.12 17.91
CA ILE A 320 11.63 -13.90 17.84
C ILE A 320 12.30 -13.52 19.17
N ALA A 321 12.10 -14.28 20.24
CA ALA A 321 12.58 -13.94 21.58
C ALA A 321 14.08 -13.57 21.64
N ASP A 322 14.91 -14.24 20.82
CA ASP A 322 16.36 -14.05 20.76
C ASP A 322 16.81 -13.15 19.59
N SER A 323 15.87 -12.48 18.91
CA SER A 323 16.10 -11.66 17.70
C SER A 323 15.72 -10.20 17.96
N PRO A 324 16.61 -9.38 18.55
CA PRO A 324 16.27 -8.05 19.04
C PRO A 324 15.77 -7.07 17.96
N ASN A 325 16.24 -7.19 16.72
CA ASN A 325 15.74 -6.33 15.63
C ASN A 325 14.34 -6.77 15.17
N LEU A 326 14.04 -8.08 15.14
CA LEU A 326 12.68 -8.56 14.91
C LEU A 326 11.72 -8.23 16.08
N VAL A 327 12.21 -8.22 17.31
CA VAL A 327 11.46 -7.67 18.46
C VAL A 327 11.15 -6.20 18.23
N SER A 328 12.11 -5.41 17.76
CA SER A 328 11.89 -4.00 17.42
C SER A 328 10.85 -3.83 16.30
N VAL A 329 10.84 -4.67 15.26
CA VAL A 329 9.78 -4.67 14.23
C VAL A 329 8.41 -4.87 14.88
N ASN A 330 8.29 -5.87 15.76
CA ASN A 330 7.05 -6.15 16.48
C ASN A 330 6.61 -4.95 17.34
N GLU A 331 7.50 -4.40 18.15
CA GLU A 331 7.21 -3.24 19.00
C GLU A 331 6.79 -2.00 18.19
N HIS A 332 7.47 -1.71 17.08
CA HIS A 332 7.12 -0.59 16.21
C HIS A 332 5.68 -0.69 15.68
N VAL A 333 5.26 -1.88 15.24
CA VAL A 333 3.89 -2.10 14.75
C VAL A 333 2.87 -2.02 15.88
N LEU A 334 3.15 -2.65 17.03
CA LEU A 334 2.25 -2.66 18.18
C LEU A 334 2.11 -1.28 18.84
N ALA A 335 3.10 -0.39 18.67
CA ALA A 335 3.05 0.99 19.13
C ALA A 335 2.14 1.89 18.28
N LEU A 336 1.73 1.46 17.09
CA LEU A 336 0.84 2.24 16.22
C LEU A 336 -0.55 2.39 16.90
N PRO A 337 -1.07 3.62 17.08
CA PRO A 337 -2.32 3.82 17.82
C PRO A 337 -3.52 3.05 17.28
N SER A 338 -3.66 2.96 15.96
CA SER A 338 -4.74 2.22 15.29
C SER A 338 -4.62 0.71 15.49
N ILE A 339 -3.39 0.16 15.43
CA ILE A 339 -3.14 -1.26 15.67
C ILE A 339 -3.35 -1.62 17.14
N LYS A 340 -2.88 -0.78 18.05
CA LYS A 340 -3.10 -0.95 19.49
C LYS A 340 -4.60 -0.99 19.82
N ALA A 341 -5.36 -0.02 19.31
CA ALA A 341 -6.82 0.02 19.51
C ALA A 341 -7.52 -1.21 18.92
N TRP A 342 -7.06 -1.70 17.77
CA TRP A 342 -7.57 -2.93 17.18
C TRP A 342 -7.29 -4.16 18.06
N ILE A 343 -6.07 -4.31 18.58
CA ILE A 343 -5.68 -5.44 19.44
C ILE A 343 -6.48 -5.46 20.74
N GLU A 344 -6.78 -4.30 21.32
CA GLU A 344 -7.64 -4.18 22.51
C GLU A 344 -9.09 -4.58 22.22
N LYS A 345 -9.59 -4.32 21.01
CA LYS A 345 -10.99 -4.61 20.60
C LYS A 345 -11.20 -6.02 20.06
N ARG A 346 -10.21 -6.60 19.38
CA ARG A 346 -10.39 -7.86 18.61
C ARG A 346 -10.73 -9.04 19.55
N PRO A 347 -11.48 -10.04 19.06
CA PRO A 347 -11.68 -11.29 19.79
C PRO A 347 -10.37 -11.96 20.17
N GLN A 348 -10.28 -12.44 21.41
CA GLN A 348 -9.11 -13.17 21.88
C GLN A 348 -9.22 -14.63 21.44
N THR A 349 -8.23 -15.07 20.68
CA THR A 349 -8.14 -16.42 20.07
C THR A 349 -6.71 -16.94 20.22
N ASP A 350 -6.49 -18.25 20.24
CA ASP A 350 -5.15 -18.82 20.50
C ASP A 350 -4.14 -18.56 19.37
N MET A 351 -4.62 -18.28 18.15
CA MET A 351 -3.82 -18.07 16.94
C MET A 351 -4.41 -17.06 16.00
#